data_AF-A0A7C3M289-F1
#
_entry.id   AF-A0A7C3M289-F1
#
_cell.length_a   1.000
_cell.length_b   1.000
_cell.length_c   1.000
_cell.angle_alpha   90.00
_cell.angle_beta   90.00
_cell.angle_gamma   90.00
#
_symmetry.space_group_name_H-M   'P 1'
#
loop_
_entity.id
_entity.type
_entity.pdbx_description
1 polymer ?
#
loop_
_entity_poly.entity_id
_entity_poly.type
_entity_poly.pdbx_seq_one_letter_code
_entity_poly.pdbx_strand_id
1 'polypeptide(L)'
;MPEIREVPESLREWERVAAHSHIQGLGLEGLKAKPIADGMVGQLEAREAAGLVVRLIKEGKFAGRAVLLAGPPGTGKTAIANAIARELGRDVPFVPLAASEIFSTEMK
;
A
#
# COMPACT_ATOMS: atom_id res chain seq x y z
N MET A 1 -36.25 5.39 -6.53
CA MET A 1 -35.45 5.73 -7.72
C MET A 1 -34.00 5.86 -7.27
N PRO A 2 -33.00 5.25 -7.94
CA PRO A 2 -31.61 5.55 -7.63
C PRO A 2 -31.33 7.02 -7.95
N GLU A 3 -30.88 7.77 -6.97
CA GLU A 3 -30.48 9.17 -7.11
C GLU A 3 -29.01 9.21 -7.51
N ILE A 4 -28.70 9.76 -8.69
CA ILE A 4 -27.33 10.01 -9.11
C ILE A 4 -26.92 11.35 -8.51
N ARG A 5 -25.89 11.34 -7.65
CA ARG A 5 -25.33 12.55 -7.03
C ARG A 5 -23.83 12.60 -7.26
N GLU A 6 -23.34 13.79 -7.55
CA GLU A 6 -21.91 14.08 -7.62
C GLU A 6 -21.31 14.04 -6.22
N VAL A 7 -20.26 13.23 -6.04
CA VAL A 7 -19.57 13.09 -4.75
C VAL A 7 -18.53 14.21 -4.64
N PRO A 8 -18.62 15.10 -3.63
CA PRO A 8 -17.62 16.14 -3.43
C PRO A 8 -16.22 15.53 -3.22
N GLU A 9 -15.20 16.08 -3.89
CA GLU A 9 -13.80 15.64 -3.72
C GLU A 9 -13.32 15.74 -2.26
N SER A 10 -13.90 16.67 -1.49
CA SER A 10 -13.58 16.92 -0.07
C SER A 10 -13.92 15.77 0.89
N LEU A 11 -14.71 14.78 0.48
CA LEU A 11 -14.99 13.59 1.32
C LEU A 11 -13.79 12.63 1.42
N ARG A 12 -12.74 12.81 0.62
CA ARG A 12 -11.55 11.94 0.62
C ARG A 12 -10.52 12.28 1.71
N GLU A 13 -10.61 13.44 2.36
CA GLU A 13 -9.46 14.06 3.04
C GLU A 13 -9.35 13.83 4.55
N TRP A 14 -10.22 13.04 5.20
CA TRP A 14 -10.04 12.70 6.61
C TRP A 14 -9.27 11.39 6.81
N GLU A 15 -8.00 11.37 6.42
CA GLU A 15 -7.04 10.40 6.94
C GLU A 15 -6.76 10.74 8.42
N ARG A 16 -7.42 10.02 9.34
CA ARG A 16 -7.10 10.11 10.77
C ARG A 16 -5.70 9.54 11.02
N VAL A 17 -4.99 10.08 12.02
CA VAL A 17 -3.69 9.54 12.44
C VAL A 17 -3.86 8.05 12.79
N ALA A 18 -3.12 7.20 12.08
CA ALA A 18 -3.17 5.74 12.21
C ALA A 18 -1.74 5.19 12.27
N ALA A 19 -1.57 3.92 12.66
CA ALA A 19 -0.25 3.31 12.87
C ALA A 19 0.71 3.45 11.67
N HIS A 20 0.19 3.64 10.45
CA HIS A 20 0.96 3.75 9.21
C HIS A 20 0.77 5.09 8.48
N SER A 21 0.11 6.10 9.09
CA SER A 21 -0.17 7.38 8.42
C SER A 21 1.08 8.23 8.15
N HIS A 22 2.20 7.93 8.82
CA HIS A 22 3.48 8.59 8.62
C HIS A 22 4.24 8.09 7.38
N ILE A 23 3.80 6.98 6.77
CA ILE A 23 4.46 6.38 5.60
C ILE A 23 4.02 7.12 4.35
N GLN A 24 4.99 7.72 3.65
CA GLN A 24 4.75 8.55 2.47
C GLN A 24 5.21 7.90 1.16
N GLY A 25 5.95 6.79 1.23
CA GLY A 25 6.52 6.10 0.07
C GLY A 25 7.58 5.08 0.47
N LEU A 26 8.27 4.50 -0.51
CA LEU A 26 9.34 3.53 -0.27
C LEU A 26 10.69 4.19 0.01
N GLY A 27 10.88 5.50 -0.20
CA GLY A 27 12.14 6.21 0.09
C GLY A 27 13.33 5.69 -0.70
N LEU A 28 13.11 5.48 -2.00
CA LEU A 28 14.12 4.98 -2.93
C LEU A 28 14.75 6.11 -3.75
N GLU A 29 16.03 5.99 -4.03
CA GLU A 29 16.72 6.71 -5.09
C GLU A 29 16.97 5.72 -6.24
N GLY A 30 16.14 5.79 -7.27
CA GLY A 30 16.07 4.75 -8.29
C GLY A 30 15.53 3.44 -7.71
N LEU A 31 16.40 2.44 -7.53
CA LEU A 31 16.08 1.15 -6.87
C LEU A 31 16.87 0.95 -5.58
N LYS A 32 17.48 2.00 -5.05
CA LYS A 32 18.29 1.92 -3.84
C LYS A 32 17.59 2.60 -2.68
N ALA A 33 17.39 1.87 -1.59
CA ALA A 33 16.71 2.39 -0.42
C ALA A 33 17.64 3.28 0.39
N LYS A 34 17.18 4.49 0.74
CA LYS A 34 17.89 5.33 1.71
C LYS A 34 17.71 4.78 3.12
N PRO A 35 18.73 4.85 4.00
CA PRO A 35 18.62 4.39 5.39
C PRO A 35 17.38 4.91 6.12
N ILE A 36 17.04 6.18 5.89
CA ILE A 36 15.87 6.86 6.44
C ILE A 36 15.27 7.74 5.32
N ALA A 37 14.04 7.48 4.90
CA ALA A 37 13.31 8.31 3.93
C ALA A 37 11.82 7.96 3.89
N ASP A 38 10.96 8.92 3.53
CA ASP A 38 9.51 8.76 3.31
C ASP A 38 8.74 8.04 4.44
N GLY A 39 9.15 8.32 5.68
CA GLY A 39 8.56 7.71 6.88
C GLY A 39 9.06 6.28 7.16
N MET A 40 9.99 5.76 6.37
CA MET A 40 10.58 4.42 6.52
C MET A 40 12.00 4.51 7.08
N VAL A 41 12.37 3.55 7.95
CA VAL A 41 13.71 3.40 8.53
C VAL A 41 14.16 1.95 8.35
N GLY A 42 15.35 1.74 7.77
CA GLY A 42 15.89 0.41 7.52
C GLY A 42 15.06 -0.39 6.51
N GLN A 43 15.02 -1.72 6.69
CA GLN A 43 14.40 -2.69 5.77
C GLN A 43 14.78 -2.44 4.30
N LEU A 44 16.09 -2.24 4.07
CA LEU A 44 16.60 -1.77 2.79
C LEU A 44 16.27 -2.76 1.68
N GLU A 45 16.61 -4.03 1.86
CA GLU A 45 16.40 -5.08 0.87
C GLU A 45 14.92 -5.25 0.54
N ALA A 46 14.05 -5.21 1.56
CA ALA A 46 12.61 -5.35 1.37
C ALA A 46 12.00 -4.14 0.64
N ARG A 47 12.49 -2.92 0.91
CA ARG A 47 12.08 -1.70 0.22
C ARG A 47 12.57 -1.68 -1.23
N GLU A 48 13.80 -2.11 -1.49
CA GLU A 48 14.33 -2.23 -2.86
C GLU A 48 13.54 -3.26 -3.67
N ALA A 49 13.22 -4.42 -3.08
CA ALA A 49 12.36 -5.43 -3.71
C ALA A 49 10.94 -4.92 -3.98
N ALA A 50 10.36 -4.18 -3.03
CA ALA A 50 9.08 -3.50 -3.23
C ALA A 50 9.15 -2.46 -4.36
N GLY A 51 10.27 -1.77 -4.54
CA GLY A 51 10.51 -0.86 -5.66
C GLY A 51 10.46 -1.54 -7.02
N LEU A 52 10.98 -2.77 -7.12
CA LEU A 52 10.85 -3.59 -8.32
C LEU A 52 9.39 -3.94 -8.60
N VAL A 53 8.61 -4.28 -7.57
CA VAL A 53 7.17 -4.56 -7.70
C VAL A 53 6.44 -3.32 -8.23
N VAL A 54 6.68 -2.15 -7.63
CA VAL A 54 6.08 -0.88 -8.10
C VAL A 54 6.44 -0.61 -9.56
N ARG A 55 7.71 -0.81 -9.94
CA ARG A 55 8.14 -0.65 -11.33
C ARG A 55 7.39 -1.60 -12.27
N LEU A 56 7.28 -2.88 -11.91
CA LEU A 56 6.54 -3.86 -12.72
C LEU A 56 5.06 -3.49 -12.88
N ILE A 57 4.44 -2.94 -11.83
CA ILE A 57 3.05 -2.45 -11.90
C ILE A 57 2.96 -1.26 -12.85
N LYS A 58 3.85 -0.26 -12.70
CA LYS A 58 3.89 0.94 -13.57
C LYS A 58 4.15 0.59 -15.05
N GLU A 59 4.92 -0.47 -15.31
CA GLU A 59 5.16 -0.99 -16.66
C GLU A 59 4.04 -1.90 -17.20
N GLY A 60 2.99 -2.18 -16.41
CA GLY A 60 1.90 -3.09 -16.80
C GLY A 60 2.29 -4.57 -16.85
N LYS A 61 3.43 -4.95 -16.27
CA LYS A 61 4.00 -6.31 -16.30
C LYS A 61 3.70 -7.14 -15.06
N PHE A 62 2.78 -6.68 -14.20
CA PHE A 62 2.42 -7.35 -12.94
C PHE A 62 1.07 -8.12 -13.01
N ALA A 63 0.44 -8.21 -14.18
CA ALA A 63 -0.82 -8.92 -14.35
C ALA A 63 -0.70 -10.41 -13.95
N GLY A 64 -1.68 -10.90 -13.16
CA GLY A 64 -1.75 -12.30 -12.74
C GLY A 64 -0.67 -12.72 -11.73
N ARG A 65 -0.04 -11.77 -11.03
CA ARG A 65 1.02 -12.03 -10.04
C ARG A 65 0.57 -11.64 -8.64
N ALA A 66 1.13 -12.32 -7.65
CA ALA A 66 0.95 -12.01 -6.24
C ALA A 66 2.32 -11.86 -5.56
N VAL A 67 2.38 -11.03 -4.52
CA VAL A 67 3.56 -10.84 -3.67
C VAL A 67 3.18 -11.22 -2.24
N LEU A 68 4.01 -12.05 -1.61
CA LEU A 68 3.89 -12.43 -0.21
C LEU A 68 4.97 -11.72 0.61
N LEU A 69 4.56 -10.93 1.60
CA LEU A 69 5.46 -10.35 2.59
C LEU A 69 5.53 -11.27 3.81
N ALA A 70 6.69 -11.86 4.06
CA ALA A 70 6.91 -12.80 5.15
C ALA A 70 7.91 -12.26 6.18
N GLY A 71 7.74 -12.66 7.44
CA GLY A 71 8.64 -12.31 8.54
C GLY A 71 7.93 -12.22 9.89
N PRO A 72 8.68 -12.11 11.00
CA PRO A 72 8.14 -11.99 12.36
C PRO A 72 7.13 -10.84 12.52
N PRO A 73 6.22 -10.88 13.52
CA PRO A 73 5.37 -9.74 13.83
C PRO A 73 6.20 -8.48 14.14
N GLY A 74 5.67 -7.31 13.79
CA GLY A 74 6.35 -6.02 14.04
C GLY A 74 7.45 -5.63 13.05
N THR A 75 7.77 -6.44 12.03
CA THR A 75 8.83 -6.14 11.05
C THR A 75 8.44 -5.22 9.89
N GLY A 76 7.27 -4.56 9.96
CA GLY A 76 6.87 -3.58 8.94
C GLY A 76 6.27 -4.16 7.65
N LYS A 77 5.75 -5.40 7.65
CA LYS A 77 5.06 -5.97 6.46
C LYS A 77 3.92 -5.07 5.96
N THR A 78 3.01 -4.69 6.86
CA THR A 78 1.89 -3.79 6.53
C THR A 78 2.37 -2.38 6.19
N ALA A 79 3.49 -1.94 6.77
CA ALA A 79 4.12 -0.66 6.44
C ALA A 79 4.60 -0.64 4.98
N ILE A 80 5.28 -1.70 4.53
CA ILE A 80 5.75 -1.83 3.15
C ILE A 80 4.58 -1.91 2.16
N ALA A 81 3.49 -2.61 2.51
CA ALA A 81 2.29 -2.64 1.68
C ALA A 81 1.67 -1.25 1.48
N ASN A 82 1.60 -0.44 2.54
CA ASN A 82 1.17 0.96 2.46
C ASN A 82 2.14 1.80 1.62
N ALA A 83 3.45 1.62 1.82
CA ALA A 83 4.49 2.33 1.06
C ALA A 83 4.38 2.04 -0.44
N ILE A 84 4.11 0.79 -0.85
CA ILE A 84 3.86 0.42 -2.24
C ILE A 84 2.67 1.20 -2.81
N ALA A 85 1.55 1.28 -2.09
CA ALA A 85 0.37 2.02 -2.54
C ALA A 85 0.69 3.51 -2.74
N ARG A 86 1.36 4.14 -1.76
CA ARG A 86 1.80 5.54 -1.86
C ARG A 86 2.76 5.79 -3.02
N GLU A 87 3.66 4.86 -3.30
CA GLU A 87 4.61 4.95 -4.41
C GLU A 87 3.93 4.83 -5.79
N LEU A 88 2.80 4.12 -5.86
CA LEU A 88 1.99 4.02 -7.08
C LEU A 88 1.20 5.30 -7.35
N GLY A 89 0.77 6.01 -6.29
CA GLY A 89 0.18 7.34 -6.38
C GLY A 89 -0.63 7.68 -5.13
N ARG A 90 -0.79 8.98 -4.85
CA ARG A 90 -1.57 9.45 -3.68
C ARG A 90 -3.04 9.03 -3.75
N ASP A 91 -3.60 8.99 -4.95
CA ASP A 91 -5.00 8.64 -5.20
C ASP A 91 -5.21 7.14 -5.46
N VAL A 92 -4.15 6.33 -5.37
CA VAL A 92 -4.28 4.87 -5.53
C VAL A 92 -4.90 4.30 -4.27
N PRO A 93 -6.09 3.68 -4.35
CA PRO A 93 -6.76 3.16 -3.18
C PRO A 93 -5.98 1.97 -2.61
N PHE A 94 -5.68 2.02 -1.31
CA PHE A 94 -5.19 0.87 -0.55
C PHE A 94 -6.36 0.23 0.19
N VAL A 95 -6.69 -1.02 -0.17
CA VAL A 95 -7.80 -1.76 0.44
C VAL A 95 -7.21 -2.88 1.31
N PRO A 96 -7.01 -2.65 2.62
CA PRO A 96 -6.64 -3.71 3.53
C PRO A 96 -7.84 -4.65 3.71
N LEU A 97 -7.63 -5.95 3.51
CA LEU A 97 -8.62 -6.99 3.76
C LEU A 97 -7.99 -8.08 4.61
N ALA A 98 -8.57 -8.36 5.77
CA ALA A 98 -8.23 -9.50 6.61
C ALA A 98 -8.96 -10.75 6.10
N ALA A 99 -8.30 -11.92 6.21
CA ALA A 99 -8.90 -13.18 5.77
C ALA A 99 -10.25 -13.48 6.47
N SER A 100 -10.40 -13.05 7.73
CA SER A 100 -11.65 -13.19 8.48
C SER A 100 -12.81 -12.38 7.90
N GLU A 101 -12.54 -11.30 7.16
CA GLU A 101 -13.57 -10.45 6.54
C GLU A 101 -14.16 -11.09 5.28
N ILE A 102 -13.53 -12.14 4.74
CA ILE A 102 -14.03 -12.87 3.57
C ILE A 102 -15.22 -13.78 3.93
N PHE A 103 -15.31 -14.21 5.19
CA PHE A 103 -16.39 -15.10 5.62
C PHE A 103 -17.70 -14.33 5.75
N SER A 104 -18.73 -14.75 4.99
CA SER A 104 -20.09 -14.21 5.08
C SER A 104 -21.09 -15.33 5.34
N THR A 105 -22.07 -15.04 6.20
CA THR A 105 -23.21 -15.93 6.47
C THR A 105 -24.27 -15.91 5.37
N GLU A 106 -24.12 -15.05 4.36
CA GLU A 106 -25.10 -14.86 3.27
C GLU A 106 -24.88 -15.76 2.06
N MET A 107 -23.90 -16.68 2.08
CA MET A 107 -23.83 -17.74 1.07
C MET A 107 -24.94 -18.78 1.33
N LYS A 108 -26.13 -18.54 0.76
CA LYS A 108 -27.18 -19.54 0.53
C LYS A 108 -27.36 -19.78 -0.96
#